data_AF-A0A165UIP9-F1
#
_entry.id   AF-A0A165UIP9-F1
#
_cell.length_a   1.000
_cell.length_b   1.000
_cell.length_c   1.000
_cell.angle_alpha   90.00
_cell.angle_beta   90.00
_cell.angle_gamma   90.00
#
_symmetry.space_group_name_H-M   'P 1'
#
loop_
_entity.id
_entity.type
_entity.pdbx_description
1 polymer ?
#
loop_
_entity_poly.entity_id
_entity_poly.type
_entity_poly.pdbx_seq_one_letter_code
_entity_poly.pdbx_strand_id
1 'polypeptide(L)'
;MSTGQEKPDTMATAASSQPPAEVWNFEVTSVPSNPLGEGRYIKTAACLIIGDEILNGKTLDKNSNYFARFCFENGIELKRIEVVPDEEDDIVEASRRMVQMYDFVITSGGIGPTHDDITYASLAKAFNQGLVHHQETLRRMMEMSKNRPWINQQTEEQRTARERMALFPEKGEVLFVAKDLWVPVVRLEGKLCIFPGIPSLYQRLLDSLVPFLPLPPLSERPFRLQVFTSLPESSIAPYLTELQKRVKNEGVRVGSYPLLQRGVYVSLIGLDEKRVRGLGDEVVERLQGKVMTEEEVSQAKDGKP
;
A
#
# COMPACT_ATOMS: atom_id res chain seq x y z
N MET A 1 -27.15 -73.08 -5.04
CA MET A 1 -26.34 -73.02 -3.80
C MET A 1 -24.93 -72.55 -4.18
N SER A 2 -24.33 -71.70 -3.34
CA SER A 2 -23.00 -71.05 -3.48
C SER A 2 -22.99 -69.83 -4.42
N THR A 3 -23.30 -68.59 -4.02
CA THR A 3 -22.64 -67.63 -3.09
C THR A 3 -21.14 -67.47 -3.29
N GLY A 4 -20.75 -66.40 -3.99
CA GLY A 4 -19.44 -65.77 -3.94
C GLY A 4 -19.62 -64.26 -4.10
N GLN A 5 -19.63 -63.53 -2.98
CA GLN A 5 -19.60 -62.07 -2.94
C GLN A 5 -18.15 -61.61 -3.10
N GLU A 6 -17.85 -60.90 -4.20
CA GLU A 6 -16.64 -60.08 -4.28
C GLU A 6 -16.89 -58.76 -3.54
N LYS A 7 -16.05 -58.49 -2.52
CA LYS A 7 -15.96 -57.18 -1.86
C LYS A 7 -15.27 -56.20 -2.82
N PRO A 8 -15.71 -54.94 -2.90
CA PRO A 8 -14.92 -53.91 -3.56
C PRO A 8 -13.77 -53.48 -2.63
N ASP A 9 -12.55 -53.53 -3.17
CA ASP A 9 -11.34 -53.00 -2.55
C ASP A 9 -11.51 -51.51 -2.25
N THR A 10 -11.33 -51.15 -0.99
CA THR A 10 -11.21 -49.77 -0.54
C THR A 10 -9.81 -49.28 -0.91
N MET A 11 -9.69 -48.62 -2.06
CA MET A 11 -8.50 -47.82 -2.36
C MET A 11 -8.41 -46.68 -1.35
N ALA A 12 -7.55 -46.85 -0.36
CA ALA A 12 -7.12 -45.79 0.53
C ALA A 12 -6.50 -44.66 -0.31
N THR A 13 -7.18 -43.52 -0.36
CA THR A 13 -6.64 -42.28 -0.91
C THR A 13 -5.44 -41.88 -0.07
N ALA A 14 -4.23 -42.07 -0.61
CA ALA A 14 -3.02 -41.48 -0.06
C ALA A 14 -3.19 -39.96 -0.11
N ALA A 15 -3.51 -39.36 1.03
CA ALA A 15 -3.46 -37.92 1.20
C ALA A 15 -2.03 -37.47 0.91
N SER A 16 -1.83 -36.74 -0.18
CA SER A 16 -0.55 -36.06 -0.44
C SER A 16 -0.37 -35.02 0.66
N SER A 17 0.44 -35.33 1.66
CA SER A 17 0.94 -34.32 2.58
C SER A 17 1.86 -33.40 1.76
N GLN A 18 1.33 -32.26 1.33
CA GLN A 18 2.21 -31.18 0.91
C GLN A 18 3.16 -30.89 2.08
N PRO A 19 4.48 -30.79 1.83
CA PRO A 19 5.41 -30.41 2.88
C PRO A 19 4.95 -29.07 3.48
N PRO A 20 5.12 -28.87 4.79
CA PRO A 20 4.76 -27.60 5.43
C PRO A 20 5.46 -26.46 4.68
N ALA A 21 4.72 -25.39 4.39
CA ALA A 21 5.29 -24.20 3.76
C ALA A 21 6.51 -23.75 4.56
N GLU A 22 7.66 -23.61 3.89
CA GLU A 22 8.88 -23.10 4.53
C GLU A 22 8.58 -21.72 5.13
N VAL A 23 8.59 -21.63 6.46
CA VAL A 23 8.40 -20.37 7.17
C VAL A 23 9.76 -19.68 7.25
N TRP A 24 9.96 -18.67 6.43
CA TRP A 24 11.17 -17.84 6.47
C TRP A 24 11.13 -16.91 7.69
N ASN A 25 12.27 -16.80 8.38
CA ASN A 25 12.39 -16.00 9.61
C ASN A 25 13.70 -15.22 9.62
N PHE A 26 13.86 -14.31 8.67
CA PHE A 26 15.01 -13.42 8.57
C PHE A 26 15.00 -12.36 9.67
N GLU A 27 16.19 -11.84 9.96
CA GLU A 27 16.34 -10.69 10.86
C GLU A 27 15.70 -9.43 10.24
N VAL A 28 15.03 -8.64 11.07
CA VAL A 28 14.44 -7.35 10.69
C VAL A 28 15.44 -6.25 11.02
N THR A 29 15.58 -5.26 10.15
CA THR A 29 16.48 -4.12 10.40
C THR A 29 16.07 -3.39 11.68
N SER A 30 17.05 -2.94 12.46
CA SER A 30 16.77 -2.07 13.60
C SER A 30 16.14 -0.76 13.14
N VAL A 31 15.23 -0.19 13.94
CA VAL A 31 14.58 1.08 13.60
C VAL A 31 15.63 2.19 13.59
N PRO A 32 15.86 2.87 12.44
CA PRO A 32 16.85 3.92 12.34
C PRO A 32 16.40 5.17 13.10
N SER A 33 17.33 6.08 13.37
CA SER A 33 17.01 7.40 13.94
C SER A 33 16.00 8.14 13.07
N ASN A 34 15.16 8.97 13.70
CA ASN A 34 14.18 9.78 12.99
C ASN A 34 14.87 10.67 11.94
N PRO A 35 14.63 10.47 10.63
CA PRO A 35 15.26 11.28 9.58
C PRO A 35 14.77 12.73 9.57
N LEU A 36 13.60 12.98 10.17
CA LEU A 36 13.10 14.32 10.43
C LEU A 36 13.66 14.89 11.74
N GLY A 37 14.48 14.19 12.53
CA GLY A 37 14.98 14.67 13.82
C GLY A 37 13.93 14.63 14.94
N GLU A 38 14.40 14.77 16.18
CA GLU A 38 13.59 14.52 17.38
C GLU A 38 12.32 15.39 17.46
N GLY A 39 11.19 14.77 17.84
CA GLY A 39 9.91 15.45 17.99
C GLY A 39 9.21 15.87 16.69
N ARG A 40 9.81 15.63 15.50
CA ARG A 40 9.17 15.88 14.21
C ARG A 40 8.54 14.62 13.64
N TYR A 41 7.39 14.80 12.99
CA TYR A 41 6.60 13.74 12.37
C TYR A 41 6.36 14.04 10.88
N ILE A 42 6.11 13.00 10.09
CA ILE A 42 5.67 13.13 8.70
C ILE A 42 4.31 13.84 8.68
N LYS A 43 4.20 14.97 7.99
CA LYS A 43 2.93 15.69 7.83
C LYS A 43 2.39 15.58 6.41
N THR A 44 3.27 15.59 5.42
CA THR A 44 2.91 15.56 4.01
C THR A 44 3.53 14.38 3.29
N ALA A 45 2.79 13.80 2.35
CA ALA A 45 3.30 12.75 1.49
C ALA A 45 3.02 12.96 0.01
N ALA A 46 3.80 12.28 -0.83
CA ALA A 46 3.53 12.10 -2.25
C ALA A 46 3.80 10.66 -2.71
N CYS A 47 3.12 10.29 -3.79
CA CYS A 47 3.15 8.95 -4.38
C CYS A 47 3.57 9.05 -5.84
N LEU A 48 4.65 8.36 -6.20
CA LEU A 48 5.15 8.25 -7.57
C LEU A 48 4.94 6.81 -8.08
N ILE A 49 3.97 6.62 -8.94
CA ILE A 49 3.74 5.34 -9.62
C ILE A 49 4.53 5.35 -10.92
N ILE A 50 5.32 4.31 -11.15
CA ILE A 50 6.20 4.17 -12.32
C ILE A 50 5.73 2.92 -13.06
N GLY A 51 5.26 3.08 -14.30
CA GLY A 51 4.73 1.97 -15.08
C GLY A 51 3.89 2.40 -16.26
N ASP A 52 4.34 2.07 -17.47
CA ASP A 52 3.58 2.31 -18.71
C ASP A 52 2.21 1.62 -18.72
N GLU A 53 2.10 0.46 -18.08
CA GLU A 53 0.85 -0.30 -17.97
C GLU A 53 -0.23 0.40 -17.15
N ILE A 54 0.17 1.34 -16.28
CA ILE A 54 -0.75 2.21 -15.56
C ILE A 54 -1.22 3.34 -16.49
N LEU A 55 -0.29 3.99 -17.19
CA LEU A 55 -0.59 5.08 -18.11
C LEU A 55 -1.46 4.65 -19.30
N ASN A 56 -1.23 3.45 -19.83
CA ASN A 56 -2.03 2.90 -20.93
C ASN A 56 -3.31 2.18 -20.45
N GLY A 57 -3.57 2.15 -19.14
CA GLY A 57 -4.79 1.60 -18.54
C GLY A 57 -4.90 0.07 -18.58
N LYS A 58 -3.84 -0.65 -18.98
CA LYS A 58 -3.81 -2.12 -18.93
C LYS A 58 -3.95 -2.64 -17.50
N THR A 59 -3.39 -1.93 -16.54
CA THR A 59 -3.44 -2.28 -15.12
C THR A 59 -4.11 -1.18 -14.33
N LEU A 60 -5.12 -1.54 -13.54
CA LEU A 60 -5.74 -0.62 -12.59
C LEU A 60 -4.78 -0.40 -11.41
N ASP A 61 -4.36 0.85 -11.21
CA ASP A 61 -3.54 1.24 -10.06
C ASP A 61 -4.30 1.07 -8.74
N LYS A 62 -3.87 0.08 -7.96
CA LYS A 62 -4.35 -0.17 -6.60
C LYS A 62 -3.39 0.35 -5.53
N ASN A 63 -2.14 0.63 -5.90
CA ASN A 63 -1.08 0.96 -4.94
C ASN A 63 -1.22 2.40 -4.45
N SER A 64 -1.53 3.34 -5.34
CA SER A 64 -1.76 4.74 -4.93
C SER A 64 -3.01 4.87 -4.06
N ASN A 65 -4.09 4.14 -4.37
CA ASN A 65 -5.30 4.14 -3.55
C ASN A 65 -5.04 3.58 -2.15
N TYR A 66 -4.29 2.47 -2.08
CA TYR A 66 -3.90 1.88 -0.80
C TYR A 66 -3.00 2.83 0.00
N PHE A 67 -2.07 3.51 -0.66
CA PHE A 67 -1.22 4.52 -0.03
C PHE A 67 -2.01 5.74 0.47
N ALA A 68 -3.02 6.18 -0.28
CA ALA A 68 -3.93 7.25 0.15
C ALA A 68 -4.68 6.89 1.42
N ARG A 69 -5.15 5.63 1.53
CA ARG A 69 -5.75 5.11 2.75
C ARG A 69 -4.73 5.05 3.90
N PHE A 70 -3.55 4.48 3.66
CA PHE A 70 -2.46 4.44 4.63
C PHE A 70 -2.11 5.83 5.19
N CYS A 71 -1.99 6.83 4.31
CA CYS A 71 -1.73 8.20 4.72
C CYS A 71 -2.85 8.76 5.59
N PHE A 72 -4.11 8.58 5.16
CA PHE A 72 -5.28 9.03 5.92
C PHE A 72 -5.31 8.42 7.33
N GLU A 73 -5.19 7.10 7.43
CA GLU A 73 -5.21 6.37 8.72
C GLU A 73 -4.08 6.76 9.65
N ASN A 74 -2.94 7.21 9.11
CA ASN A 74 -1.78 7.63 9.88
C ASN A 74 -1.65 9.15 10.05
N GLY A 75 -2.67 9.93 9.68
CA GLY A 75 -2.67 11.39 9.87
C GLY A 75 -1.71 12.15 8.95
N ILE A 76 -1.32 11.54 7.84
CA ILE A 76 -0.46 12.13 6.82
C ILE A 76 -1.33 12.73 5.71
N GLU A 77 -1.07 13.98 5.34
CA GLU A 77 -1.73 14.61 4.20
C GLU A 77 -1.07 14.17 2.89
N LEU A 78 -1.72 13.28 2.15
CA LEU A 78 -1.28 12.93 0.79
C LEU A 78 -1.59 14.10 -0.16
N LYS A 79 -0.53 14.79 -0.61
CA LYS A 79 -0.64 16.03 -1.42
C LYS A 79 -0.66 15.76 -2.92
N ARG A 80 -0.01 14.69 -3.37
CA ARG A 80 0.14 14.38 -4.79
C ARG A 80 0.27 12.88 -5.02
N ILE A 81 -0.43 12.39 -6.04
CA ILE A 81 -0.16 11.13 -6.72
C ILE A 81 0.22 11.50 -8.15
N GLU A 82 1.29 10.92 -8.66
CA GLU A 82 1.76 11.12 -10.03
C GLU A 82 2.09 9.75 -10.62
N VAL A 83 1.69 9.54 -11.87
CA VAL A 83 2.03 8.35 -12.64
C VAL A 83 2.95 8.80 -13.77
N VAL A 84 4.10 8.16 -13.90
CA VAL A 84 5.12 8.46 -14.93
C VAL A 84 5.46 7.20 -15.73
N PRO A 85 5.92 7.33 -16.98
CA PRO A 85 6.38 6.19 -17.77
C PRO A 85 7.68 5.60 -17.19
N ASP A 86 8.07 4.45 -17.68
CA ASP A 86 9.37 3.82 -17.38
C ASP A 86 10.53 4.51 -18.13
N GLU A 87 10.60 5.84 -18.01
CA GLU A 87 11.59 6.71 -18.64
C GLU A 87 12.43 7.41 -17.58
N GLU A 88 13.76 7.37 -17.75
CA GLU A 88 14.71 7.82 -16.74
C GLU A 88 14.53 9.31 -16.38
N ASP A 89 14.33 10.17 -17.39
CA ASP A 89 14.23 11.61 -17.19
C ASP A 89 12.94 11.99 -16.42
N ASP A 90 11.82 11.31 -16.68
CA ASP A 90 10.56 11.50 -15.96
C ASP A 90 10.67 11.05 -14.49
N ILE A 91 11.26 9.87 -14.25
CA ILE A 91 11.50 9.37 -12.89
C ILE A 91 12.42 10.32 -12.12
N VAL A 92 13.49 10.81 -12.75
CA VAL A 92 14.46 11.73 -12.14
C VAL A 92 13.81 13.07 -11.79
N GLU A 93 13.04 13.67 -12.70
CA GLU A 93 12.35 14.95 -12.45
C GLU A 93 11.36 14.81 -11.28
N ALA A 94 10.45 13.84 -11.38
CA ALA A 94 9.36 13.69 -10.42
C ALA A 94 9.89 13.36 -9.03
N SER A 95 10.85 12.42 -8.92
CA SER A 95 11.42 12.03 -7.63
C SER A 95 12.13 13.18 -6.92
N ARG A 96 12.96 13.96 -7.63
CA ARG A 96 13.65 15.15 -7.07
C ARG A 96 12.65 16.17 -6.56
N ARG A 97 11.68 16.53 -7.41
CA ARG A 97 10.64 17.51 -7.06
C ARG A 97 9.84 17.06 -5.85
N MET A 98 9.45 15.79 -5.77
CA MET A 98 8.68 15.27 -4.64
C MET A 98 9.49 15.25 -3.34
N VAL A 99 10.75 14.81 -3.38
CA VAL A 99 11.63 14.78 -2.18
C VAL A 99 11.90 16.17 -1.63
N GLN A 100 11.99 17.17 -2.51
CA GLN A 100 12.14 18.56 -2.11
C GLN A 100 10.88 19.11 -1.42
N MET A 101 9.69 18.71 -1.87
CA MET A 101 8.42 19.32 -1.47
C MET A 101 7.71 18.65 -0.30
N TYR A 102 7.99 17.37 -0.03
CA TYR A 102 7.21 16.58 0.92
C TYR A 102 8.09 15.85 1.96
N ASP A 103 7.48 15.50 3.10
CA ASP A 103 8.18 14.83 4.20
C ASP A 103 8.39 13.33 3.94
N PHE A 104 7.49 12.73 3.17
CA PHE A 104 7.50 11.31 2.85
C PHE A 104 7.12 11.07 1.39
N VAL A 105 7.96 10.36 0.65
CA VAL A 105 7.68 10.02 -0.75
C VAL A 105 7.73 8.52 -0.88
N ILE A 106 6.77 7.92 -1.58
CA ILE A 106 6.87 6.52 -1.96
C ILE A 106 6.93 6.40 -3.47
N THR A 107 7.67 5.41 -3.95
CA THR A 107 7.58 4.94 -5.33
C THR A 107 6.98 3.55 -5.39
N SER A 108 6.36 3.20 -6.51
CA SER A 108 5.87 1.85 -6.77
C SER A 108 6.06 1.51 -8.25
N GLY A 109 6.78 0.42 -8.52
CA GLY A 109 7.01 -0.09 -9.88
C GLY A 109 8.49 -0.05 -10.29
N GLY A 110 8.79 -0.66 -11.44
CA GLY A 110 10.11 -0.59 -12.10
C GLY A 110 11.32 -1.14 -11.31
N ILE A 111 11.14 -2.11 -10.41
CA ILE A 111 12.23 -2.72 -9.61
C ILE A 111 12.41 -4.23 -9.81
N GLY A 112 11.74 -4.81 -10.80
CA GLY A 112 11.90 -6.21 -11.17
C GLY A 112 13.18 -6.48 -11.99
N PRO A 113 13.26 -7.66 -12.64
CA PRO A 113 14.45 -8.08 -13.37
C PRO A 113 14.41 -7.72 -14.86
N THR A 114 13.36 -7.09 -15.38
CA THR A 114 13.24 -6.82 -16.83
C THR A 114 14.03 -5.57 -17.23
N HIS A 115 13.98 -5.17 -18.50
CA HIS A 115 14.84 -4.10 -19.05
C HIS A 115 14.25 -2.71 -18.82
N ASP A 116 12.93 -2.64 -18.74
CA ASP A 116 12.07 -1.54 -18.34
C ASP A 116 12.09 -1.27 -16.82
N ASP A 117 12.54 -2.23 -16.00
CA ASP A 117 12.72 -2.04 -14.55
C ASP A 117 13.95 -1.16 -14.22
N ILE A 118 13.79 0.15 -14.42
CA ILE A 118 14.88 1.14 -14.29
C ILE A 118 14.78 2.04 -13.05
N THR A 119 13.87 1.79 -12.11
CA THR A 119 13.61 2.69 -10.97
C THR A 119 14.83 2.90 -10.08
N TYR A 120 15.54 1.83 -9.69
CA TYR A 120 16.75 1.99 -8.87
C TYR A 120 17.85 2.78 -9.58
N ALA A 121 18.08 2.51 -10.87
CA ALA A 121 19.09 3.19 -11.66
C ALA A 121 18.76 4.68 -11.84
N SER A 122 17.50 4.97 -12.18
CA SER A 122 16.99 6.34 -12.37
C SER A 122 17.07 7.13 -11.07
N LEU A 123 16.72 6.53 -9.93
CA LEU A 123 16.84 7.19 -8.62
C LEU A 123 18.29 7.37 -8.18
N ALA A 124 19.20 6.45 -8.51
CA ALA A 124 20.63 6.64 -8.28
C ALA A 124 21.15 7.87 -9.05
N LYS A 125 20.77 8.02 -10.33
CA LYS A 125 21.05 9.21 -11.14
C LYS A 125 20.40 10.47 -10.55
N ALA A 126 19.15 10.38 -10.10
CA ALA A 126 18.42 11.49 -9.47
C ALA A 126 19.17 12.06 -8.26
N PHE A 127 19.81 11.21 -7.46
CA PHE A 127 20.51 11.65 -6.25
C PHE A 127 22.05 11.59 -6.38
N ASN A 128 22.56 11.62 -7.62
CA ASN A 128 23.98 11.70 -7.96
C ASN A 128 24.85 10.67 -7.20
N GLN A 129 24.43 9.40 -7.24
CA GLN A 129 25.10 8.30 -6.57
C GLN A 129 25.23 7.08 -7.50
N GLY A 130 26.22 6.23 -7.22
CA GLY A 130 26.41 4.98 -7.93
C GLY A 130 25.39 3.91 -7.54
N LEU A 131 25.53 2.74 -8.16
CA LEU A 131 24.80 1.53 -7.82
C LEU A 131 25.73 0.49 -7.23
N VAL A 132 25.26 -0.26 -6.23
CA VAL A 132 26.01 -1.34 -5.58
C VAL A 132 25.11 -2.53 -5.26
N HIS A 133 25.64 -3.75 -5.41
CA HIS A 133 24.94 -4.94 -5.00
C HIS A 133 24.86 -5.05 -3.48
N HIS A 134 23.63 -5.12 -2.97
CA HIS A 134 23.39 -5.32 -1.55
C HIS A 134 23.46 -6.82 -1.18
N GLN A 135 24.54 -7.19 -0.50
CA GLN A 135 24.90 -8.60 -0.25
C GLN A 135 23.84 -9.36 0.55
N GLU A 136 23.23 -8.74 1.56
CA GLU A 136 22.20 -9.39 2.37
C GLU A 136 20.92 -9.65 1.57
N THR A 137 20.56 -8.76 0.64
CA THR A 137 19.41 -8.98 -0.26
C THR A 137 19.69 -10.16 -1.20
N LEU A 138 20.88 -10.21 -1.80
CA LEU A 138 21.30 -11.35 -2.63
C LEU A 138 21.27 -12.68 -1.85
N ARG A 139 21.74 -12.67 -0.60
CA ARG A 139 21.70 -13.84 0.29
C ARG A 139 20.27 -14.32 0.52
N ARG A 140 19.34 -13.42 0.91
CA ARG A 140 17.92 -13.77 1.14
C ARG A 140 17.23 -14.25 -0.13
N MET A 141 17.51 -13.60 -1.26
CA MET A 141 17.00 -14.02 -2.57
C MET A 141 17.42 -15.44 -2.91
N MET A 142 18.70 -15.78 -2.72
CA MET A 142 19.22 -17.12 -2.95
C MET A 142 18.56 -18.12 -1.99
N GLU A 143 18.46 -17.79 -0.71
CA GLU A 143 17.89 -18.67 0.30
C GLU A 143 16.42 -19.00 0.03
N MET A 144 15.58 -18.00 -0.29
CA MET A 144 14.16 -18.22 -0.61
C MET A 144 13.92 -18.91 -1.96
N SER A 145 14.94 -18.97 -2.82
CA SER A 145 14.83 -19.57 -4.15
C SER A 145 15.58 -20.90 -4.29
N LYS A 146 16.37 -21.33 -3.30
CA LYS A 146 17.23 -22.52 -3.36
C LYS A 146 16.52 -23.82 -3.75
N ASN A 147 15.27 -23.99 -3.33
CA ASN A 147 14.47 -25.19 -3.59
C ASN A 147 13.68 -25.11 -4.91
N ARG A 148 13.79 -24.00 -5.65
CA ARG A 148 13.03 -23.80 -6.89
C ARG A 148 13.79 -24.44 -8.06
N PRO A 149 13.21 -25.39 -8.81
CA PRO A 149 13.92 -26.15 -9.83
C PRO A 149 14.61 -25.29 -10.90
N TRP A 150 14.02 -24.14 -11.23
CA TRP A 150 14.55 -23.24 -12.26
C TRP A 150 15.81 -22.48 -11.83
N ILE A 151 16.13 -22.36 -10.54
CA ILE A 151 17.33 -21.65 -10.08
C ILE A 151 18.61 -22.37 -10.53
N ASN A 152 18.61 -23.69 -10.54
CA ASN A 152 19.75 -24.48 -10.98
C ASN A 152 19.87 -24.57 -12.51
N GLN A 153 18.92 -23.99 -13.25
CA GLN A 153 18.84 -24.05 -14.72
C GLN A 153 19.03 -22.67 -15.36
N GLN A 154 19.32 -21.62 -14.57
CA GLN A 154 19.45 -20.27 -15.09
C GLN A 154 20.71 -20.10 -15.94
N THR A 155 20.58 -19.40 -17.07
CA THR A 155 21.73 -18.87 -17.81
C THR A 155 22.40 -17.73 -17.02
N GLU A 156 23.61 -17.37 -17.42
CA GLU A 156 24.33 -16.24 -16.79
C GLU A 156 23.58 -14.91 -16.94
N GLU A 157 22.95 -14.69 -18.10
CA GLU A 157 22.11 -13.52 -18.35
C GLU A 157 20.88 -13.48 -17.42
N GLN A 158 20.22 -14.62 -17.21
CA GLN A 158 19.08 -14.73 -16.30
C GLN A 158 19.48 -14.53 -14.83
N ARG A 159 20.66 -15.02 -14.44
CA ARG A 159 21.24 -14.76 -13.12
C ARG A 159 21.51 -13.28 -12.93
N THR A 160 22.20 -12.65 -13.89
CA THR A 160 22.51 -11.21 -13.88
C THR A 160 21.23 -10.37 -13.80
N ALA A 161 20.22 -10.70 -14.61
CA ALA A 161 18.92 -10.02 -14.58
C ALA A 161 18.23 -10.12 -13.22
N ARG A 162 18.28 -11.30 -12.57
CA ARG A 162 17.75 -11.48 -11.22
C ARG A 162 18.52 -10.66 -10.20
N GLU A 163 19.86 -10.67 -10.26
CA GLU A 163 20.73 -9.97 -9.30
C GLU A 163 20.61 -8.44 -9.38
N ARG A 164 20.18 -7.88 -10.54
CA ARG A 164 19.83 -6.46 -10.68
C ARG A 164 18.73 -6.00 -9.69
N MET A 165 17.84 -6.88 -9.24
CA MET A 165 16.84 -6.54 -8.20
C MET A 165 17.46 -6.27 -6.82
N ALA A 166 18.75 -6.53 -6.63
CA ALA A 166 19.53 -6.19 -5.44
C ALA A 166 20.62 -5.14 -5.72
N LEU A 167 20.61 -4.52 -6.90
CA LEU A 167 21.53 -3.47 -7.30
C LEU A 167 20.90 -2.12 -6.93
N PHE A 168 21.32 -1.55 -5.80
CA PHE A 168 20.67 -0.39 -5.18
C PHE A 168 21.53 0.88 -5.26
N PRO A 169 20.93 2.08 -5.14
CA PRO A 169 21.69 3.30 -4.94
C PRO A 169 22.64 3.19 -3.74
N GLU A 170 23.91 3.53 -3.92
CA GLU A 170 25.01 3.27 -2.99
C GLU A 170 24.79 3.78 -1.56
N LYS A 171 24.15 4.94 -1.42
CA LYS A 171 23.86 5.60 -0.14
C LYS A 171 22.46 5.30 0.38
N GLY A 172 21.72 4.41 -0.28
CA GLY A 172 20.37 4.04 0.13
C GLY A 172 20.36 3.22 1.43
N GLU A 173 19.46 3.58 2.34
CA GLU A 173 19.18 2.76 3.53
C GLU A 173 18.33 1.56 3.15
N VAL A 174 18.83 0.36 3.38
CA VAL A 174 18.11 -0.89 3.07
C VAL A 174 17.38 -1.40 4.31
N LEU A 175 16.06 -1.33 4.30
CA LEU A 175 15.19 -1.67 5.42
C LEU A 175 14.49 -3.01 5.16
N PHE A 176 14.90 -4.06 5.87
CA PHE A 176 14.13 -5.30 5.94
C PHE A 176 13.07 -5.16 7.01
N VAL A 177 11.84 -4.91 6.58
CA VAL A 177 10.69 -4.62 7.45
C VAL A 177 9.88 -5.86 7.82
N ALA A 178 10.12 -6.99 7.15
CA ALA A 178 9.41 -8.24 7.34
C ALA A 178 10.37 -9.43 7.43
N LYS A 179 10.02 -10.41 8.27
CA LYS A 179 10.83 -11.63 8.52
C LYS A 179 10.71 -12.66 7.41
N ASP A 180 9.59 -12.64 6.69
CA ASP A 180 9.21 -13.64 5.71
C ASP A 180 9.48 -13.21 4.25
N LEU A 181 10.11 -12.05 4.05
CA LEU A 181 10.37 -11.47 2.74
C LEU A 181 11.88 -11.24 2.51
N TRP A 182 12.33 -11.51 1.29
CA TRP A 182 13.67 -11.12 0.84
C TRP A 182 13.73 -9.66 0.36
N VAL A 183 12.60 -9.10 -0.08
CA VAL A 183 12.53 -7.75 -0.67
C VAL A 183 12.58 -6.71 0.46
N PRO A 184 13.58 -5.81 0.47
CA PRO A 184 13.61 -4.70 1.40
C PRO A 184 12.79 -3.51 0.89
N VAL A 185 12.54 -2.53 1.76
CA VAL A 185 12.26 -1.16 1.37
C VAL A 185 13.59 -0.43 1.29
N VAL A 186 13.92 0.18 0.15
CA VAL A 186 15.13 1.01 0.01
C VAL A 186 14.73 2.47 0.20
N ARG A 187 15.38 3.17 1.13
CA ARG A 187 15.10 4.57 1.46
C ARG A 187 16.24 5.48 1.03
N LEU A 188 15.91 6.52 0.26
CA LEU A 188 16.83 7.56 -0.19
C LEU A 188 16.48 8.91 0.46
N GLU A 189 17.50 9.75 0.65
CA GLU A 189 17.35 11.11 1.19
C GLU A 189 16.58 11.20 2.53
N GLY A 190 16.54 10.09 3.29
CA GLY A 190 15.78 9.96 4.53
C GLY A 190 14.25 9.99 4.38
N LYS A 191 13.71 10.10 3.16
CA LYS A 191 12.28 10.39 2.91
C LYS A 191 11.64 9.58 1.78
N LEU A 192 12.40 9.22 0.74
CA LEU A 192 11.86 8.50 -0.42
C LEU A 192 12.03 7.00 -0.21
N CYS A 193 10.92 6.27 -0.09
CA CYS A 193 10.91 4.82 0.05
C CYS A 193 10.48 4.14 -1.25
N ILE A 194 11.28 3.20 -1.73
CA ILE A 194 11.08 2.50 -3.00
C ILE A 194 10.35 1.17 -2.75
N PHE A 195 9.27 0.93 -3.47
CA PHE A 195 8.47 -0.30 -3.35
C PHE A 195 8.26 -1.03 -4.69
N PRO A 196 7.98 -2.36 -4.65
CA PRO A 196 7.57 -3.12 -5.82
C PRO A 196 6.20 -2.70 -6.35
N GLY A 197 5.97 -2.91 -7.65
CA GLY A 197 4.66 -2.69 -8.28
C GLY A 197 3.60 -3.73 -7.94
N ILE A 198 3.99 -4.93 -7.49
CA ILE A 198 3.05 -6.02 -7.19
C ILE A 198 2.19 -5.65 -5.97
N PRO A 199 0.85 -5.51 -6.09
CA PRO A 199 0.04 -4.93 -5.03
C PRO A 199 0.10 -5.66 -3.68
N SER A 200 0.05 -7.00 -3.67
CA SER A 200 0.09 -7.76 -2.42
C SER A 200 1.42 -7.57 -1.67
N LEU A 201 2.53 -7.48 -2.40
CA LEU A 201 3.86 -7.26 -1.84
C LEU A 201 4.04 -5.81 -1.39
N TYR A 202 3.59 -4.86 -2.22
CA TYR A 202 3.57 -3.43 -1.90
C TYR A 202 2.86 -3.17 -0.57
N GLN A 203 1.62 -3.65 -0.44
CA GLN A 203 0.79 -3.48 0.75
C GLN A 203 1.44 -4.08 1.99
N ARG A 204 1.95 -5.31 1.88
CA ARG A 204 2.63 -5.99 2.98
C ARG A 204 3.87 -5.23 3.45
N LEU A 205 4.69 -4.73 2.53
CA LEU A 205 5.88 -3.94 2.86
C LEU A 205 5.50 -2.61 3.51
N LEU A 206 4.48 -1.93 2.99
CA LEU A 206 4.03 -0.64 3.51
C LEU A 206 3.47 -0.76 4.94
N ASP A 207 2.63 -1.77 5.20
CA ASP A 207 2.13 -2.05 6.56
C ASP A 207 3.28 -2.37 7.52
N SER A 208 4.26 -3.15 7.05
CA SER A 208 5.42 -3.55 7.86
C SER A 208 6.39 -2.39 8.10
N LEU A 209 6.34 -1.32 7.29
CA LEU A 209 7.19 -0.14 7.41
C LEU A 209 6.74 0.80 8.54
N VAL A 210 5.51 0.69 9.04
CA VAL A 210 4.95 1.57 10.09
C VAL A 210 5.90 1.83 11.27
N PRO A 211 6.57 0.83 11.87
CA PRO A 211 7.50 1.05 12.98
C PRO A 211 8.75 1.87 12.63
N PHE A 212 9.08 1.98 11.34
CA PHE A 212 10.25 2.70 10.82
C PHE A 212 9.93 4.15 10.44
N LEU A 213 8.67 4.58 10.57
CA LEU A 213 8.22 5.90 10.18
C LEU A 213 7.95 6.77 11.42
N PRO A 214 8.43 8.03 11.44
CA PRO A 214 8.06 9.01 12.46
C PRO A 214 6.64 9.51 12.20
N LEU A 215 5.64 8.69 12.51
CA LEU A 215 4.23 8.98 12.24
C LEU A 215 3.63 9.96 13.26
N PRO A 216 2.67 10.79 12.86
CA PRO A 216 1.88 11.61 13.78
C PRO A 216 1.29 10.79 14.94
N PRO A 217 1.18 11.40 16.14
CA PRO A 217 0.54 10.76 17.29
C PRO A 217 -0.94 10.48 17.00
N LEU A 218 -1.53 9.51 17.70
CA LEU A 218 -2.93 9.11 17.51
C LEU A 218 -3.93 10.27 17.58
N SER A 219 -3.64 11.28 18.43
CA SER A 219 -4.48 12.49 18.58
C SER A 219 -4.54 13.38 17.34
N GLU A 220 -3.62 13.22 16.39
CA GLU A 220 -3.58 13.98 15.14
C GLU A 220 -4.05 13.15 13.93
N ARG A 221 -4.49 11.91 14.16
CA ARG A 221 -4.99 11.04 13.08
C ARG A 221 -6.49 11.27 12.88
N PRO A 222 -6.95 11.48 11.64
CA PRO A 222 -8.37 11.71 11.38
C PRO A 222 -9.17 10.43 11.60
N PHE A 223 -10.33 10.58 12.23
CA PHE A 223 -11.35 9.57 12.33
C PHE A 223 -12.39 9.79 11.22
N ARG A 224 -12.82 8.71 10.57
CA ARG A 224 -13.88 8.70 9.56
C ARG A 224 -15.05 7.86 10.04
N LEU A 225 -16.26 8.42 9.96
CA LEU A 225 -17.51 7.71 10.16
C LEU A 225 -18.34 7.78 8.87
N GLN A 226 -18.95 6.66 8.48
CA GLN A 226 -19.84 6.61 7.33
C GLN A 226 -21.26 6.25 7.76
N VAL A 227 -22.24 6.99 7.24
CA VAL A 227 -23.67 6.73 7.42
C VAL A 227 -24.27 6.49 6.06
N PHE A 228 -24.96 5.36 5.88
CA PHE A 228 -25.73 5.08 4.68
C PHE A 228 -27.19 5.50 4.87
N THR A 229 -27.78 6.11 3.84
CA THR A 229 -29.21 6.40 3.77
C THR A 229 -29.76 6.03 2.39
N SER A 230 -31.00 5.56 2.34
CA SER A 230 -31.73 5.30 1.10
C SER A 230 -32.35 6.57 0.48
N LEU A 231 -32.27 7.71 1.19
CA LEU A 231 -32.80 8.98 0.70
C LEU A 231 -32.02 9.46 -0.54
N PRO A 232 -32.70 10.11 -1.52
CA PRO A 232 -32.03 10.75 -2.64
C PRO A 232 -31.07 11.85 -2.19
N GLU A 233 -29.96 12.04 -2.92
CA GLU A 233 -28.95 13.06 -2.60
C GLU A 233 -29.53 14.47 -2.55
N SER A 234 -30.45 14.80 -3.46
CA SER A 234 -31.14 16.10 -3.49
C SER A 234 -31.94 16.38 -2.22
N SER A 235 -32.48 15.35 -1.58
CA SER A 235 -33.27 15.48 -0.34
C SER A 235 -32.40 15.73 0.89
N ILE A 236 -31.17 15.21 0.91
CA ILE A 236 -30.26 15.34 2.06
C ILE A 236 -29.32 16.55 1.93
N ALA A 237 -29.06 17.03 0.70
CA ALA A 237 -28.12 18.11 0.43
C ALA A 237 -28.34 19.40 1.24
N PRO A 238 -29.58 19.90 1.48
CA PRO A 238 -29.80 21.08 2.32
C PRO A 238 -29.31 20.87 3.76
N TYR A 239 -29.65 19.72 4.35
CA TYR A 239 -29.21 19.37 5.70
C TYR A 239 -27.69 19.24 5.78
N LEU A 240 -27.05 18.55 4.82
CA LEU A 240 -25.60 18.41 4.80
C LEU A 240 -24.89 19.77 4.66
N THR A 241 -25.48 20.70 3.91
CA THR A 241 -24.96 22.07 3.77
C THR A 241 -25.02 22.82 5.10
N GLU A 242 -26.13 22.71 5.84
CA GLU A 242 -26.28 23.30 7.17
C GLU A 242 -25.32 22.68 8.18
N LEU A 243 -25.21 21.34 8.17
CA LEU A 243 -24.30 20.58 9.01
C LEU A 243 -22.85 21.02 8.80
N GLN A 244 -22.39 21.07 7.54
CA GLN A 244 -21.03 21.51 7.20
C GLN A 244 -20.75 22.95 7.66
N LYS A 245 -21.71 23.86 7.57
CA LYS A 245 -21.56 25.23 8.09
C LYS A 245 -21.40 25.24 9.61
N ARG A 246 -22.20 24.45 10.33
CA ARG A 246 -22.18 24.37 11.79
C ARG A 246 -20.84 23.84 12.32
N VAL A 247 -20.32 22.79 11.69
CA VAL A 247 -19.12 22.07 12.18
C VAL A 247 -17.81 22.57 11.56
N LYS A 248 -17.87 23.61 10.70
CA LYS A 248 -16.70 24.15 9.99
C LYS A 248 -15.55 24.55 10.94
N ASN A 249 -15.90 25.22 12.04
CA ASN A 249 -14.90 25.71 13.01
C ASN A 249 -14.40 24.61 13.95
N GLU A 250 -15.01 23.42 13.90
CA GLU A 250 -14.63 22.25 14.68
C GLU A 250 -13.66 21.33 13.89
N GLY A 251 -13.32 21.69 12.65
CA GLY A 251 -12.44 20.90 11.79
C GLY A 251 -13.09 19.63 11.24
N VAL A 252 -14.42 19.49 11.32
CA VAL A 252 -15.15 18.35 10.76
C VAL A 252 -15.54 18.62 9.31
N ARG A 253 -15.24 17.66 8.44
CA ARG A 253 -15.64 17.65 7.03
C ARG A 253 -16.79 16.69 6.82
N VAL A 254 -17.77 17.14 6.05
CA VAL A 254 -18.98 16.40 5.67
C VAL A 254 -18.97 16.21 4.16
N GLY A 255 -19.11 14.97 3.70
CA GLY A 255 -19.21 14.65 2.27
C GLY A 255 -20.37 13.71 1.99
N SER A 256 -20.91 13.76 0.77
CA SER A 256 -21.88 12.79 0.25
C SER A 256 -21.28 12.03 -0.94
N TYR A 257 -21.57 10.73 -1.02
CA TYR A 257 -21.11 9.83 -2.07
C TYR A 257 -22.30 8.97 -2.54
N PRO A 258 -22.97 9.36 -3.63
CA PRO A 258 -24.15 8.64 -4.12
C PRO A 258 -23.77 7.26 -4.67
N LEU A 259 -24.62 6.29 -4.42
CA LEU A 259 -24.65 4.99 -5.09
C LEU A 259 -25.83 4.97 -6.05
N LEU A 260 -25.54 4.76 -7.34
CA LEU A 260 -26.55 4.75 -8.38
C LEU A 260 -27.71 3.79 -8.01
N GLN A 261 -28.93 4.34 -7.93
CA GLN A 261 -30.17 3.63 -7.58
C GLN A 261 -30.21 2.93 -6.22
N ARG A 262 -29.22 3.11 -5.34
CA ARG A 262 -29.16 2.43 -4.02
C ARG A 262 -29.29 3.37 -2.84
N GLY A 263 -28.79 4.60 -2.93
CA GLY A 263 -28.81 5.56 -1.84
C GLY A 263 -27.55 6.42 -1.80
N VAL A 264 -27.19 6.93 -0.63
CA VAL A 264 -26.04 7.83 -0.45
C VAL A 264 -25.26 7.46 0.81
N TYR A 265 -23.94 7.45 0.69
CA TYR A 265 -23.05 7.46 1.85
C TYR A 265 -22.73 8.89 2.25
N VAL A 266 -23.01 9.23 3.50
CA VAL A 266 -22.52 10.45 4.14
C VAL A 266 -21.24 10.11 4.91
N SER A 267 -20.18 10.85 4.65
CA SER A 267 -18.87 10.69 5.32
C SER A 267 -18.63 11.88 6.24
N LEU A 268 -18.33 11.60 7.50
CA LEU A 268 -17.92 12.58 8.50
C LEU A 268 -16.46 12.32 8.86
N ILE A 269 -15.61 13.34 8.73
CA ILE A 269 -14.18 13.22 8.99
C ILE A 269 -13.74 14.32 9.96
N GLY A 270 -13.09 13.98 11.05
CA GLY A 270 -12.57 14.93 12.04
C GLY A 270 -11.52 14.31 12.97
N LEU A 271 -10.86 15.12 13.78
CA LEU A 271 -9.85 14.65 14.74
C LEU A 271 -10.48 14.19 16.07
N ASP A 272 -11.59 14.80 16.49
CA ASP A 272 -12.31 14.39 17.70
C ASP A 272 -13.31 13.27 17.38
N GLU A 273 -12.91 12.04 17.68
CA GLU A 273 -13.74 10.86 17.48
C GLU A 273 -15.10 10.95 18.20
N LYS A 274 -15.14 11.43 19.44
CA LYS A 274 -16.39 11.52 20.22
C LYS A 274 -17.34 12.50 19.55
N ARG A 275 -16.82 13.63 19.08
CA ARG A 275 -17.62 14.62 18.37
C ARG A 275 -18.14 14.08 17.05
N VAL A 276 -17.29 13.42 16.26
CA VAL A 276 -17.70 12.82 14.97
C VAL A 276 -18.76 11.74 15.18
N ARG A 277 -18.65 10.90 16.22
CA ARG A 277 -19.68 9.90 16.56
C ARG A 277 -21.01 10.54 16.93
N GLY A 278 -21.00 11.58 17.77
CA GLY A 278 -22.23 12.30 18.13
C GLY A 278 -22.91 12.97 16.93
N LEU A 279 -22.13 13.50 15.98
CA LEU A 279 -22.68 14.00 14.71
C LEU A 279 -23.22 12.86 13.84
N GLY A 280 -22.58 11.69 13.87
CA GLY A 280 -23.04 10.48 13.22
C GLY A 280 -24.43 10.05 13.67
N ASP A 281 -24.66 10.03 14.99
CA ASP A 281 -25.96 9.69 15.57
C ASP A 281 -27.05 10.68 15.12
N GLU A 282 -26.74 11.98 15.10
CA GLU A 282 -27.64 13.01 14.57
C GLU A 282 -27.96 12.78 13.08
N VAL A 283 -26.94 12.48 12.27
CA VAL A 283 -27.11 12.21 10.84
C VAL A 283 -27.95 10.94 10.62
N VAL A 284 -27.74 9.90 11.42
CA VAL A 284 -28.54 8.67 11.39
C VAL A 284 -30.01 8.97 11.66
N GLU A 285 -30.31 9.72 12.72
CA GLU A 285 -31.67 10.09 13.07
C GLU A 285 -32.31 10.95 11.98
N ARG A 286 -31.59 11.98 11.52
CA ARG A 286 -32.12 12.96 10.56
C ARG A 286 -32.35 12.37 9.17
N LEU A 287 -31.48 11.47 8.74
CA LEU A 287 -31.50 10.87 7.40
C LEU A 287 -32.08 9.46 7.38
N GLN A 288 -32.61 8.96 8.51
CA GLN A 288 -33.14 7.60 8.64
C GLN A 288 -32.11 6.55 8.16
N GLY A 289 -30.86 6.79 8.52
CA GLY A 289 -29.71 6.03 8.02
C GLY A 289 -29.24 4.93 8.97
N LYS A 290 -28.09 4.34 8.63
CA LYS A 290 -27.36 3.39 9.48
C LYS A 290 -25.87 3.71 9.42
N VAL A 291 -25.18 3.67 10.56
CA VAL A 291 -23.71 3.68 10.58
C VAL A 291 -23.19 2.42 9.90
N MET A 292 -22.16 2.59 9.08
CA MET A 292 -21.56 1.51 8.30
C MET A 292 -20.08 1.37 8.67
N THR A 293 -19.60 0.13 8.78
CA THR A 293 -18.17 -0.15 8.90
C THR A 293 -17.47 -0.01 7.55
N GLU A 294 -16.14 0.11 7.55
CA GLU A 294 -15.38 0.15 6.30
C GLU A 294 -15.53 -1.14 5.48
N GLU A 295 -15.61 -2.31 6.13
CA GLU A 295 -15.84 -3.57 5.43
C GLU A 295 -17.24 -3.60 4.78
N GLU A 296 -18.27 -3.16 5.49
CA GLU A 296 -19.63 -3.09 4.93
C GLU A 296 -19.70 -2.12 3.74
N VAL A 297 -18.99 -0.97 3.80
CA VAL A 297 -18.93 -0.01 2.69
C VAL A 297 -18.19 -0.58 1.47
N SER A 298 -17.07 -1.28 1.67
CA SER A 298 -16.34 -1.91 0.56
C SER A 298 -17.20 -2.97 -0.11
N GLN A 299 -17.79 -3.88 0.66
CA GLN A 299 -18.65 -4.95 0.13
C GLN A 299 -19.86 -4.40 -0.64
N ALA A 300 -20.49 -3.35 -0.14
CA ALA A 300 -21.65 -2.72 -0.78
C ALA A 300 -21.31 -2.01 -2.11
N LYS A 301 -20.06 -1.52 -2.25
CA LYS A 301 -19.56 -0.92 -3.49
C LYS A 301 -19.11 -1.98 -4.51
N ASP A 302 -18.51 -3.06 -4.04
CA ASP A 302 -18.02 -4.17 -4.88
C ASP A 302 -19.15 -5.09 -5.36
N GLY A 303 -20.29 -5.10 -4.65
CA GLY A 303 -21.51 -5.75 -5.08
C GLY A 303 -22.01 -5.13 -6.39
N LYS A 304 -21.55 -5.68 -7.53
CA LYS A 304 -22.11 -5.42 -8.86
C LYS A 304 -23.64 -5.50 -8.82
N PRO A 305 -24.35 -4.72 -9.65
CA PRO A 305 -25.80 -4.86 -9.80
C PRO A 305 -26.21 -6.30 -10.09
#